data_AF-A0A3B9HY64-F1
#
_entry.id   AF-A0A3B9HY64-F1
#
_cell.length_a   1.000
_cell.length_b   1.000
_cell.length_c   1.000
_cell.angle_alpha   90.00
_cell.angle_beta   90.00
_cell.angle_gamma   90.00
#
_symmetry.space_group_name_H-M   'P 1'
#
loop_
_entity.id
_entity.type
_entity.pdbx_description
1 polymer ?
#
loop_
_entity_poly.entity_id
_entity_poly.type
_entity_poly.pdbx_seq_one_letter_code
_entity_poly.pdbx_strand_id
1 'polypeptide(L)'
;MVKKNLAMLILFMLIVSLPATAGEFKQWLKSQYEAEHYQQETFALEDPKGDAFLMRKLDQVPTKLIQALVKGSYPQAEIQKEKELKALEESMKDKAGFKIGKTVPIDIDRLINKCREIILSYHPHITPVLGEEHRWSPEAKRYLAYGFWHRLGRHVFRKQKEFPSPLFFRSKLFLLLACGWTSRYAVTGQERALTERIMRYPDGKLQLHHMFMESYVLNRGNIYLTMLTAENVLAGDPYRIDRENDPVQKKLAYLRHDTVQMGDNYGAWYHFFGIGMYAIVRTGLVSRSVAEIESLGSLVLEGADKQEDYINRYGAIFGKKFRKMLKDETWKQPLALDESTDYMLPNPALAGAGKELPPAEKH
;
A
#
# COMPACT_ATOMS: atom_id res chain seq x y z
N MET A 1 16.74 -5.01 50.21
CA MET A 1 15.44 -4.81 49.53
C MET A 1 15.54 -4.49 48.03
N VAL A 2 16.72 -4.23 47.45
CA VAL A 2 16.88 -3.73 46.05
C VAL A 2 16.88 -4.85 44.97
N LYS A 3 17.15 -6.12 45.33
CA LYS A 3 17.29 -7.21 44.34
C LYS A 3 15.97 -7.72 43.74
N LYS A 4 14.84 -7.62 44.45
CA LYS A 4 13.53 -8.09 43.93
C LYS A 4 12.96 -7.18 42.82
N ASN A 5 13.23 -5.87 42.89
CA ASN A 5 12.74 -4.91 41.89
C ASN A 5 13.55 -4.97 40.59
N LEU A 6 14.83 -5.34 40.65
CA LEU A 6 15.66 -5.53 39.45
C LEU A 6 15.28 -6.81 38.69
N ALA A 7 14.95 -7.89 39.40
CA ALA A 7 14.46 -9.13 38.78
C ALA A 7 13.09 -8.95 38.09
N MET A 8 12.20 -8.13 38.67
CA MET A 8 10.90 -7.83 38.07
C MET A 8 11.03 -6.91 36.83
N LEU A 9 11.98 -5.97 36.84
CA LEU A 9 12.32 -5.14 35.67
C LEU A 9 12.95 -5.96 34.54
N ILE A 10 13.82 -6.93 34.87
CA ILE A 10 14.40 -7.86 33.88
C ILE A 10 13.33 -8.80 33.32
N LEU A 11 12.36 -9.23 34.13
CA LEU A 11 11.22 -10.04 33.66
C LEU A 11 10.27 -9.26 32.74
N PHE A 12 10.07 -7.97 33.00
CA PHE A 12 9.31 -7.08 32.11
C PHE A 12 10.07 -6.71 30.83
N MET A 13 11.41 -6.61 30.88
CA MET A 13 12.25 -6.37 29.69
C MET A 13 12.54 -7.65 28.88
N LEU A 14 12.20 -8.84 29.41
CA LEU A 14 12.30 -10.13 28.74
C LEU A 14 10.95 -10.66 28.21
N ILE A 15 9.93 -9.80 28.08
CA ILE A 15 8.84 -10.04 27.11
C ILE A 15 9.39 -9.75 25.69
N VAL A 16 10.53 -10.36 25.39
CA VAL A 16 10.92 -10.69 24.04
C VAL A 16 10.04 -11.89 23.72
N SER A 17 9.11 -11.70 22.79
CA SER A 17 8.20 -12.72 22.28
C SER A 17 8.92 -14.08 22.15
N LEU A 18 8.67 -14.97 23.11
CA LEU A 18 9.13 -16.35 22.99
C LEU A 18 8.56 -16.92 21.69
N PRO A 19 9.34 -17.65 20.90
CA PRO A 19 8.84 -18.24 19.66
C PRO A 19 7.62 -19.10 19.99
N ALA A 20 6.52 -18.85 19.27
CA ALA A 20 5.27 -19.57 19.48
C ALA A 20 5.50 -21.08 19.36
N THR A 21 4.94 -21.85 20.28
CA THR A 21 4.99 -23.30 20.16
C THR A 21 4.13 -23.74 18.97
N ALA A 22 4.49 -24.85 18.32
CA ALA A 22 3.69 -25.42 17.23
C ALA A 22 2.24 -25.75 17.65
N GLY A 23 2.00 -25.94 18.96
CA GLY A 23 0.67 -26.11 19.54
C GLY A 23 -0.16 -24.84 19.49
N GLU A 24 0.41 -23.71 19.92
CA GLU A 24 -0.24 -22.39 19.91
C GLU A 24 -0.57 -21.93 18.49
N PHE A 25 0.38 -22.07 17.55
CA PHE A 25 0.14 -21.71 16.14
C PHE A 25 -1.05 -22.46 15.53
N LYS A 26 -1.19 -23.76 15.86
CA LYS A 26 -2.33 -24.59 15.43
C LYS A 26 -3.66 -24.17 16.10
N GLN A 27 -3.61 -23.64 17.32
CA GLN A 27 -4.81 -23.13 17.99
C GLN A 27 -5.27 -21.83 17.33
N TRP A 28 -4.36 -20.89 17.06
CA TRP A 28 -4.69 -19.63 16.38
C TRP A 28 -5.28 -19.85 14.99
N LEU A 29 -4.75 -20.80 14.20
CA LEU A 29 -5.32 -21.18 12.91
C LEU A 29 -6.82 -21.58 12.95
N LYS A 30 -7.33 -21.98 14.13
CA LYS A 30 -8.73 -22.38 14.32
C LYS A 30 -9.62 -21.22 14.80
N SER A 31 -9.07 -20.16 15.41
CA SER A 31 -9.84 -19.05 15.98
C SER A 31 -10.30 -18.08 14.88
N GLN A 32 -11.57 -18.17 14.46
CA GLN A 32 -12.11 -17.31 13.39
C GLN A 32 -12.33 -15.87 13.85
N TYR A 33 -12.90 -15.69 15.04
CA TYR A 33 -13.28 -14.38 15.55
C TYR A 33 -12.07 -13.48 15.80
N GLU A 34 -11.01 -14.03 16.41
CA GLU A 34 -9.77 -13.27 16.61
C GLU A 34 -9.08 -12.94 15.28
N ALA A 35 -9.15 -13.84 14.28
CA ALA A 35 -8.57 -13.58 12.97
C ALA A 35 -9.27 -12.45 12.20
N GLU A 36 -10.54 -12.16 12.49
CA GLU A 36 -11.28 -11.05 11.89
C GLU A 36 -10.84 -9.68 12.40
N HIS A 37 -10.50 -9.60 13.68
CA HIS A 37 -10.22 -8.37 14.38
C HIS A 37 -8.73 -8.19 14.70
N TYR A 38 -7.89 -9.11 14.20
CA TYR A 38 -6.46 -9.03 14.44
C TYR A 38 -5.84 -7.80 13.78
N GLN A 39 -5.06 -7.09 14.58
CA GLN A 39 -4.11 -6.09 14.14
C GLN A 39 -2.84 -6.26 14.97
N GLN A 40 -1.70 -6.24 14.30
CA GLN A 40 -0.40 -6.23 14.94
C GLN A 40 -0.25 -4.95 15.76
N GLU A 41 -0.06 -5.09 17.07
CA GLU A 41 -0.02 -3.95 18.00
C GLU A 41 1.28 -3.15 17.91
N THR A 42 2.40 -3.84 17.67
CA THR A 42 3.74 -3.25 17.66
C THR A 42 4.57 -3.77 16.50
N PHE A 43 5.52 -2.95 16.05
CA PHE A 43 6.47 -3.35 15.02
C PHE A 43 7.20 -4.65 15.38
N ALA A 44 7.08 -5.63 14.50
CA ALA A 44 7.79 -6.89 14.55
C ALA A 44 7.88 -7.47 13.13
N LEU A 45 9.09 -7.84 12.70
CA LEU A 45 9.32 -8.42 11.37
C LEU A 45 8.69 -9.81 11.21
N GLU A 46 8.48 -10.50 12.33
CA GLU A 46 7.80 -11.79 12.41
C GLU A 46 6.73 -11.71 13.48
N ASP A 47 5.56 -12.25 13.17
CA ASP A 47 4.41 -12.30 14.08
C ASP A 47 3.68 -13.62 13.86
N PRO A 48 4.03 -14.67 14.63
CA PRO A 48 3.44 -15.99 14.46
C PRO A 48 1.92 -16.02 14.65
N LYS A 49 1.37 -15.13 15.50
CA LYS A 49 -0.08 -15.06 15.76
C LYS A 49 -0.80 -14.46 14.57
N GLY A 50 -0.36 -13.29 14.09
CA GLY A 50 -0.93 -12.68 12.89
C GLY A 50 -0.69 -13.53 11.65
N ASP A 51 0.45 -14.22 11.52
CA ASP A 51 0.69 -15.14 10.41
C ASP A 51 -0.36 -16.28 10.35
N ALA A 52 -0.70 -16.87 11.51
CA ALA A 52 -1.74 -17.90 11.58
C ALA A 52 -3.11 -17.35 11.13
N PHE A 53 -3.47 -16.15 11.57
CA PHE A 53 -4.72 -15.51 11.19
C PHE A 53 -4.76 -15.07 9.73
N LEU A 54 -3.65 -14.53 9.21
CA LEU A 54 -3.48 -14.18 7.82
C LEU A 54 -3.67 -15.40 6.92
N MET A 55 -3.04 -16.54 7.24
CA MET A 55 -3.23 -17.78 6.47
C MET A 55 -4.68 -18.23 6.45
N ARG A 56 -5.37 -18.10 7.58
CA ARG A 56 -6.78 -18.44 7.66
C ARG A 56 -7.62 -17.52 6.76
N LYS A 57 -7.34 -16.21 6.77
CA LYS A 57 -8.00 -15.24 5.89
C LYS A 57 -7.73 -15.53 4.42
N LEU A 58 -6.50 -15.88 4.05
CA LEU A 58 -6.13 -16.24 2.69
C LEU A 58 -6.86 -17.49 2.18
N ASP A 59 -7.13 -18.48 3.04
CA ASP A 59 -7.94 -19.66 2.69
C ASP A 59 -9.42 -19.29 2.41
N GLN A 60 -9.92 -18.14 2.86
CA GLN A 60 -11.28 -17.66 2.55
C GLN A 60 -11.36 -16.99 1.18
N VAL A 61 -10.24 -16.45 0.66
CA VAL A 61 -10.20 -15.66 -0.58
C VAL A 61 -10.78 -16.44 -1.77
N PRO A 62 -10.35 -17.69 -2.09
CA PRO A 62 -10.91 -18.43 -3.22
C PRO A 62 -12.43 -18.61 -3.13
N THR A 63 -12.94 -18.88 -1.93
CA THR A 63 -14.38 -19.06 -1.71
C THR A 63 -15.14 -17.75 -1.90
N LYS A 64 -14.59 -16.63 -1.41
CA LYS A 64 -15.18 -15.29 -1.61
C LYS A 64 -15.16 -14.87 -3.07
N LEU A 65 -14.08 -15.12 -3.80
CA LEU A 65 -13.99 -14.86 -5.25
C LEU A 65 -15.05 -15.64 -6.03
N ILE A 66 -15.19 -16.94 -5.76
CA ILE A 66 -16.24 -17.76 -6.41
C ILE A 66 -17.63 -17.25 -6.04
N GLN A 67 -17.87 -16.88 -4.78
CA GLN A 67 -19.16 -16.32 -4.37
C GLN A 67 -19.46 -14.99 -5.06
N ALA A 68 -18.48 -14.09 -5.16
CA ALA A 68 -18.63 -12.83 -5.86
C ALA A 68 -18.97 -13.06 -7.35
N LEU A 69 -18.25 -13.97 -8.01
CA LEU A 69 -18.47 -14.32 -9.41
C LEU A 69 -19.82 -15.01 -9.66
N VAL A 70 -20.25 -15.91 -8.78
CA VAL A 70 -21.48 -16.70 -8.97
C VAL A 70 -22.73 -15.96 -8.52
N LYS A 71 -22.64 -15.16 -7.46
CA LYS A 71 -23.80 -14.50 -6.84
C LYS A 71 -23.93 -13.02 -7.19
N GLY A 72 -22.95 -12.43 -7.88
CA GLY A 72 -22.89 -10.98 -8.10
C GLY A 72 -22.89 -10.19 -6.79
N SER A 73 -22.40 -10.79 -5.70
CA SER A 73 -22.50 -10.26 -4.34
C SER A 73 -21.44 -9.21 -4.03
N TYR A 74 -21.07 -8.39 -5.01
CA TYR A 74 -20.45 -7.11 -4.69
C TYR A 74 -21.50 -6.27 -3.96
N PRO A 75 -21.13 -5.55 -2.90
CA PRO A 75 -22.06 -4.64 -2.22
C PRO A 75 -22.75 -3.76 -3.26
N GLN A 76 -24.07 -3.82 -3.36
CA GLN A 76 -24.83 -3.08 -4.38
C GLN A 76 -24.54 -1.57 -4.33
N ALA A 77 -24.18 -1.05 -3.16
CA ALA A 77 -23.75 0.33 -2.96
C ALA A 77 -22.44 0.67 -3.71
N GLU A 78 -21.45 -0.23 -3.73
CA GLU A 78 -20.19 -0.04 -4.46
C GLU A 78 -20.43 -0.12 -5.98
N ILE A 79 -21.25 -1.09 -6.43
CA ILE A 79 -21.66 -1.21 -7.84
C ILE A 79 -22.38 0.06 -8.31
N GLN A 80 -23.23 0.64 -7.47
CA GLN A 80 -23.98 1.86 -7.78
C GLN A 80 -23.04 3.07 -7.86
N LYS A 81 -22.15 3.24 -6.87
CA LYS A 81 -21.16 4.33 -6.81
C LYS A 81 -20.20 4.26 -8.01
N GLU A 82 -19.76 3.07 -8.40
CA GLU A 82 -18.95 2.85 -9.61
C GLU A 82 -19.72 3.14 -10.90
N LYS A 83 -20.99 2.75 -11.00
CA LYS A 83 -21.83 3.06 -12.17
C LYS A 83 -22.02 4.56 -12.34
N GLU A 84 -22.24 5.27 -11.23
CA GLU A 84 -22.34 6.73 -11.21
C GLU A 84 -21.01 7.37 -11.61
N LEU A 85 -19.89 6.87 -11.09
CA LEU A 85 -18.54 7.34 -11.45
C LEU A 85 -18.26 7.11 -12.95
N LYS A 86 -18.51 5.91 -13.47
CA LYS A 86 -18.34 5.55 -14.89
C LYS A 86 -19.24 6.41 -15.80
N ALA A 87 -20.49 6.63 -15.41
CA ALA A 87 -21.40 7.48 -16.18
C ALA A 87 -20.94 8.95 -16.21
N LEU A 88 -20.44 9.45 -15.08
CA LEU A 88 -19.91 10.81 -14.97
C LEU A 88 -18.59 10.97 -15.75
N GLU A 89 -17.69 9.99 -15.66
CA GLU A 89 -16.44 9.94 -16.45
C GLU A 89 -16.73 9.93 -17.96
N GLU A 90 -17.66 9.10 -18.42
CA GLU A 90 -18.07 9.06 -19.83
C GLU A 90 -18.67 10.42 -20.26
N SER A 91 -19.42 11.09 -19.37
CA SER A 91 -20.01 12.42 -19.64
C SER A 91 -18.98 13.57 -19.75
N MET A 92 -17.78 13.37 -19.22
CA MET A 92 -16.70 14.38 -19.17
C MET A 92 -15.53 14.09 -20.11
N LYS A 93 -15.46 12.88 -20.66
CA LYS A 93 -14.42 12.37 -21.57
C LYS A 93 -14.12 13.31 -22.75
N ASP A 94 -15.14 14.02 -23.25
CA ASP A 94 -15.02 14.90 -24.42
C ASP A 94 -14.95 16.41 -24.08
N LYS A 95 -15.14 16.80 -22.82
CA LYS A 95 -15.29 18.23 -22.45
C LYS A 95 -13.97 18.95 -22.13
N ALA A 96 -12.85 18.24 -22.01
CA ALA A 96 -11.58 18.83 -21.54
C ALA A 96 -10.34 18.40 -22.35
N GLY A 97 -10.53 17.84 -23.55
CA GLY A 97 -9.44 17.58 -24.51
C GLY A 97 -8.37 16.57 -24.04
N PHE A 98 -8.62 15.79 -22.98
CA PHE A 98 -7.68 14.80 -22.47
C PHE A 98 -8.01 13.38 -22.94
N LYS A 99 -7.08 12.44 -22.75
CA LYS A 99 -7.30 11.00 -22.95
C LYS A 99 -6.91 10.25 -21.67
N ILE A 100 -7.90 9.61 -21.04
CA ILE A 100 -7.72 8.75 -19.85
C ILE A 100 -6.56 7.77 -20.08
N GLY A 101 -5.65 7.67 -19.11
CA GLY A 101 -4.46 6.82 -19.17
C GLY A 101 -3.36 7.25 -20.15
N LYS A 102 -3.46 8.45 -20.77
CA LYS A 102 -2.43 9.00 -21.67
C LYS A 102 -1.79 10.29 -21.17
N THR A 103 -2.49 11.09 -20.38
CA THR A 103 -1.91 12.30 -19.76
C THR A 103 -1.09 11.90 -18.53
N VAL A 104 0.21 12.18 -18.55
CA VAL A 104 1.13 11.83 -17.46
C VAL A 104 0.98 12.84 -16.31
N PRO A 105 0.71 12.43 -15.06
CA PRO A 105 0.61 13.35 -13.93
C PRO A 105 1.93 13.60 -13.21
N ILE A 106 2.84 12.63 -13.31
CA ILE A 106 4.07 12.59 -12.52
C ILE A 106 5.23 12.24 -13.45
N ASP A 107 6.26 13.08 -13.45
CA ASP A 107 7.56 12.72 -14.01
C ASP A 107 8.38 11.96 -12.95
N ILE A 108 8.59 10.66 -13.18
CA ILE A 108 9.24 9.79 -12.21
C ILE A 108 10.73 10.12 -12.04
N ASP A 109 11.41 10.58 -13.09
CA ASP A 109 12.82 10.95 -12.97
C ASP A 109 12.99 12.18 -12.08
N ARG A 110 12.12 13.18 -12.25
CA ARG A 110 12.08 14.35 -11.38
C ARG A 110 11.64 14.02 -9.95
N LEU A 111 10.75 13.04 -9.76
CA LEU A 111 10.37 12.57 -8.42
C LEU A 111 11.54 11.88 -7.73
N ILE A 112 12.32 11.06 -8.45
CA ILE A 112 13.57 10.48 -7.94
C ILE A 112 14.56 11.58 -7.55
N ASN A 113 14.72 12.60 -8.39
CA ASN A 113 15.54 13.77 -8.07
C ASN A 113 15.06 14.48 -6.80
N LYS A 114 13.74 14.64 -6.63
CA LYS A 114 13.17 15.23 -5.42
C LYS A 114 13.46 14.39 -4.17
N CYS A 115 13.32 13.07 -4.26
CA CYS A 115 13.71 12.16 -3.17
C CYS A 115 15.21 12.23 -2.86
N ARG A 116 16.06 12.34 -3.89
CA ARG A 116 17.51 12.52 -3.76
C ARG A 116 17.83 13.83 -3.03
N GLU A 117 17.18 14.92 -3.43
CA GLU A 117 17.29 16.23 -2.78
C GLU A 117 16.89 16.15 -1.29
N ILE A 118 15.80 15.46 -0.97
CA ILE A 118 15.35 15.25 0.42
C ILE A 118 16.42 14.53 1.25
N ILE A 119 16.97 13.44 0.72
CA ILE A 119 18.00 12.65 1.41
C ILE A 119 19.27 13.49 1.60
N LEU A 120 19.75 14.13 0.53
CA LEU A 120 21.06 14.77 0.52
C LEU A 120 21.05 16.16 1.19
N SER A 121 20.05 16.98 0.89
CA SER A 121 20.03 18.41 1.24
C SER A 121 19.23 18.69 2.51
N TYR A 122 18.09 18.03 2.69
CA TYR A 122 17.21 18.28 3.84
C TYR A 122 17.55 17.40 5.05
N HIS A 123 18.00 16.17 4.83
CA HIS A 123 18.31 15.22 5.90
C HIS A 123 19.68 14.53 5.75
N PRO A 124 20.79 15.27 5.61
CA PRO A 124 22.13 14.71 5.36
C PRO A 124 22.65 13.78 6.46
N HIS A 125 22.08 13.87 7.66
CA HIS A 125 22.46 13.04 8.82
C HIS A 125 21.75 11.68 8.85
N ILE A 126 20.77 11.46 7.96
CA ILE A 126 20.06 10.18 7.83
C ILE A 126 20.64 9.45 6.63
N THR A 127 21.23 8.28 6.85
CA THR A 127 21.72 7.43 5.75
C THR A 127 20.60 6.50 5.30
N PRO A 128 20.18 6.53 4.02
CA PRO A 128 19.15 5.62 3.53
C PRO A 128 19.68 4.18 3.51
N VAL A 129 18.91 3.26 4.07
CA VAL A 129 19.15 1.82 4.03
C VAL A 129 17.89 1.10 3.57
N LEU A 130 18.01 0.01 2.81
CA LEU A 130 16.83 -0.69 2.30
C LEU A 130 15.92 -1.21 3.44
N GLY A 131 16.50 -1.69 4.53
CA GLY A 131 15.76 -2.29 5.64
C GLY A 131 15.37 -3.75 5.42
N GLU A 132 15.02 -4.45 6.50
CA GLU A 132 14.52 -5.83 6.45
C GLU A 132 13.01 -5.88 6.23
N GLU A 133 12.57 -6.84 5.39
CA GLU A 133 11.16 -7.08 5.13
C GLU A 133 10.47 -7.86 6.26
N HIS A 134 9.17 -7.60 6.46
CA HIS A 134 8.30 -8.52 7.19
C HIS A 134 8.31 -9.90 6.52
N ARG A 135 8.43 -10.94 7.33
CA ARG A 135 8.59 -12.32 6.86
C ARG A 135 7.70 -13.27 7.63
N TRP A 136 7.44 -14.42 7.02
CA TRP A 136 6.77 -15.53 7.66
C TRP A 136 7.63 -16.06 8.80
N SER A 137 7.00 -16.27 9.96
CA SER A 137 7.53 -17.04 11.08
C SER A 137 7.94 -18.45 10.63
N PRO A 138 8.86 -19.12 11.36
CA PRO A 138 9.24 -20.50 11.08
C PRO A 138 8.05 -21.47 11.01
N GLU A 139 7.08 -21.29 11.90
CA GLU A 139 5.85 -22.10 11.98
C GLU A 139 4.99 -21.91 10.72
N ALA A 140 4.81 -20.65 10.31
CA ALA A 140 4.14 -20.29 9.07
C ALA A 140 4.81 -20.92 7.86
N LYS A 141 6.14 -20.83 7.73
CA LYS A 141 6.89 -21.45 6.61
C LYS A 141 6.65 -22.96 6.52
N ARG A 142 6.69 -23.67 7.66
CA ARG A 142 6.37 -25.11 7.73
C ARG A 142 4.93 -25.38 7.28
N TYR A 143 4.00 -24.53 7.71
CA TYR A 143 2.59 -24.65 7.35
C TYR A 143 2.31 -24.34 5.87
N LEU A 144 3.04 -23.41 5.25
CA LEU A 144 2.96 -23.14 3.81
C LEU A 144 3.48 -24.31 2.97
N ALA A 145 4.56 -24.97 3.42
CA ALA A 145 5.14 -26.11 2.71
C ALA A 145 4.27 -27.38 2.80
N TYR A 146 3.83 -27.76 4.00
CA TYR A 146 3.18 -29.06 4.24
C TYR A 146 1.69 -28.95 4.59
N GLY A 147 1.24 -27.79 5.05
CA GLY A 147 -0.12 -27.60 5.52
C GLY A 147 -1.16 -27.60 4.40
N PHE A 148 -0.80 -27.23 3.16
CA PHE A 148 -1.75 -27.18 2.04
C PHE A 148 -2.41 -28.55 1.80
N TRP A 149 -1.62 -29.61 1.63
CA TRP A 149 -2.15 -30.96 1.38
C TRP A 149 -3.02 -31.47 2.53
N HIS A 150 -2.62 -31.18 3.76
CA HIS A 150 -3.42 -31.50 4.93
C HIS A 150 -4.76 -30.74 4.94
N ARG A 151 -4.77 -29.43 4.63
CA ARG A 151 -6.00 -28.64 4.53
C ARG A 151 -6.89 -29.08 3.37
N LEU A 152 -6.29 -29.41 2.22
CA LEU A 152 -7.01 -29.89 1.05
C LEU A 152 -7.67 -31.23 1.36
N GLY A 153 -6.95 -32.15 2.00
CA GLY A 153 -7.52 -33.40 2.51
C GLY A 153 -8.72 -33.14 3.44
N ARG A 154 -8.59 -32.24 4.42
CA ARG A 154 -9.72 -31.87 5.31
C ARG A 154 -10.90 -31.27 4.54
N HIS A 155 -10.66 -30.48 3.49
CA HIS A 155 -11.72 -29.94 2.64
C HIS A 155 -12.45 -31.05 1.87
N VAL A 156 -11.70 -31.95 1.21
CA VAL A 156 -12.23 -33.11 0.50
C VAL A 156 -13.06 -34.01 1.43
N PHE A 157 -12.60 -34.24 2.66
CA PHE A 157 -13.32 -35.00 3.69
C PHE A 157 -14.38 -34.18 4.45
N ARG A 158 -14.76 -32.98 3.99
CA ARG A 158 -15.78 -32.09 4.57
C ARG A 158 -15.54 -31.70 6.04
N LYS A 159 -14.30 -31.81 6.52
CA LYS A 159 -13.84 -31.36 7.85
C LYS A 159 -13.43 -29.88 7.85
N GLN A 160 -13.39 -29.25 6.68
CA GLN A 160 -13.14 -27.82 6.50
C GLN A 160 -14.01 -27.31 5.34
N LYS A 161 -14.77 -26.23 5.57
CA LYS A 161 -15.68 -25.66 4.56
C LYS A 161 -14.94 -24.93 3.43
N GLU A 162 -13.89 -24.18 3.78
CA GLU A 162 -13.15 -23.32 2.86
C GLU A 162 -12.11 -24.12 2.05
N PHE A 163 -12.02 -23.81 0.76
CA PHE A 163 -10.98 -24.34 -0.11
C PHE A 163 -9.64 -23.67 0.21
N PRO A 164 -8.57 -24.42 0.56
CA PRO A 164 -7.31 -23.83 0.94
C PRO A 164 -6.62 -23.13 -0.23
N SER A 165 -6.03 -21.96 0.03
CA SER A 165 -5.27 -21.25 -0.99
C SER A 165 -3.90 -21.93 -1.20
N PRO A 166 -3.44 -22.15 -2.45
CA PRO A 166 -2.12 -22.72 -2.75
C PRO A 166 -1.03 -21.66 -2.57
N LEU A 167 -0.72 -21.34 -1.31
CA LEU A 167 0.20 -20.26 -0.89
C LEU A 167 1.69 -20.63 -0.98
N PHE A 168 2.06 -21.69 -1.71
CA PHE A 168 3.40 -22.26 -1.71
C PHE A 168 4.49 -21.22 -1.97
N PHE A 169 5.37 -21.03 -0.98
CA PHE A 169 6.55 -20.16 -1.01
C PHE A 169 6.29 -18.70 -1.42
N ARG A 170 5.05 -18.21 -1.32
CA ARG A 170 4.71 -16.82 -1.63
C ARG A 170 5.24 -15.89 -0.55
N SER A 171 5.75 -14.74 -0.97
CA SER A 171 6.18 -13.69 -0.04
C SER A 171 5.01 -13.19 0.80
N LYS A 172 5.24 -12.98 2.11
CA LYS A 172 4.25 -12.37 3.01
C LYS A 172 3.84 -10.99 2.48
N LEU A 173 4.82 -10.16 2.11
CA LEU A 173 4.59 -8.83 1.56
C LEU A 173 3.71 -8.84 0.31
N PHE A 174 3.97 -9.77 -0.62
CA PHE A 174 3.15 -9.92 -1.83
C PHE A 174 1.68 -10.20 -1.49
N LEU A 175 1.44 -11.14 -0.57
CA LEU A 175 0.07 -11.52 -0.18
C LEU A 175 -0.63 -10.41 0.61
N LEU A 176 0.11 -9.63 1.39
CA LEU A 176 -0.45 -8.49 2.11
C LEU A 176 -0.86 -7.36 1.18
N LEU A 177 -0.03 -7.02 0.20
CA LEU A 177 -0.35 -6.00 -0.80
C LEU A 177 -1.55 -6.42 -1.66
N ALA A 178 -1.54 -7.65 -2.19
CA ALA A 178 -2.62 -8.17 -3.01
C ALA A 178 -3.97 -8.29 -2.29
N CYS A 179 -4.00 -8.19 -0.96
CA CYS A 179 -5.23 -8.23 -0.16
C CYS A 179 -5.50 -6.93 0.59
N GLY A 180 -4.65 -5.90 0.48
CA GLY A 180 -4.78 -4.63 1.21
C GLY A 180 -4.73 -4.80 2.74
N TRP A 181 -3.88 -5.71 3.26
CA TRP A 181 -3.85 -6.06 4.69
C TRP A 181 -2.53 -5.72 5.41
N THR A 182 -1.65 -4.96 4.77
CA THR A 182 -0.40 -4.46 5.35
C THR A 182 -0.63 -3.71 6.68
N SER A 183 -1.62 -2.83 6.74
CA SER A 183 -1.98 -2.04 7.93
C SER A 183 -2.41 -2.88 9.14
N ARG A 184 -2.72 -4.17 8.92
CA ARG A 184 -3.08 -5.13 9.97
C ARG A 184 -1.95 -6.07 10.36
N TYR A 185 -1.10 -6.50 9.43
CA TYR A 185 -0.14 -7.60 9.64
C TYR A 185 1.33 -7.24 9.37
N ALA A 186 1.59 -5.97 9.04
CA ALA A 186 2.92 -5.43 8.79
C ALA A 186 3.00 -3.97 9.30
N VAL A 187 2.66 -3.77 10.57
CA VAL A 187 2.65 -2.45 11.21
C VAL A 187 4.08 -2.00 11.49
N THR A 188 4.39 -0.75 11.20
CA THR A 188 5.71 -0.12 11.41
C THR A 188 5.84 0.55 12.77
N GLY A 189 4.72 0.84 13.42
CA GLY A 189 4.65 1.59 14.69
C GLY A 189 4.78 3.10 14.50
N GLN A 190 4.90 3.59 13.26
CA GLN A 190 5.03 5.01 12.93
C GLN A 190 3.76 5.60 12.30
N GLU A 191 2.73 4.79 12.07
CA GLU A 191 1.50 5.19 11.36
C GLU A 191 0.84 6.38 12.05
N ARG A 192 0.64 6.32 13.37
CA ARG A 192 0.04 7.42 14.14
C ARG A 192 0.85 8.71 14.03
N ALA A 193 2.17 8.61 14.17
CA ALA A 193 3.07 9.77 14.09
C ALA A 193 3.07 10.38 12.68
N LEU A 194 2.97 9.55 11.64
CA LEU A 194 2.87 10.00 10.26
C LEU A 194 1.52 10.71 10.01
N THR A 195 0.41 10.14 10.48
CA THR A 195 -0.91 10.79 10.44
C THR A 195 -0.86 12.17 11.10
N GLU A 196 -0.29 12.28 12.31
CA GLU A 196 -0.17 13.55 13.03
C GLU A 196 0.66 14.60 12.26
N ARG A 197 1.70 14.19 11.52
CA ARG A 197 2.50 15.08 10.67
C ARG A 197 1.72 15.53 9.44
N ILE A 198 1.06 14.60 8.74
CA ILE A 198 0.24 14.89 7.55
C ILE A 198 -0.87 15.89 7.87
N MET A 199 -1.50 15.77 9.05
CA MET A 199 -2.60 16.65 9.44
C MET A 199 -2.21 18.13 9.56
N ARG A 200 -0.91 18.45 9.62
CA ARG A 200 -0.39 19.83 9.66
C ARG A 200 -0.33 20.50 8.28
N TYR A 201 -0.42 19.73 7.21
CA TYR A 201 -0.44 20.28 5.86
C TYR A 201 -1.77 20.97 5.58
N PRO A 202 -1.77 22.05 4.77
CA PRO A 202 -3.01 22.58 4.22
C PRO A 202 -3.70 21.56 3.32
N ASP A 203 -5.02 21.67 3.22
CA ASP A 203 -5.83 20.79 2.39
C ASP A 203 -5.40 20.86 0.91
N GLY A 204 -5.32 19.70 0.25
CA GLY A 204 -4.89 19.55 -1.14
C GLY A 204 -3.42 19.88 -1.42
N LYS A 205 -2.56 20.05 -0.40
CA LYS A 205 -1.15 20.44 -0.57
C LYS A 205 -0.14 19.35 -0.27
N LEU A 206 -0.53 18.23 0.36
CA LEU A 206 0.39 17.12 0.57
C LEU A 206 0.68 16.43 -0.77
N GLN A 207 1.95 16.30 -1.14
CA GLN A 207 2.37 15.65 -2.39
C GLN A 207 3.19 14.39 -2.06
N LEU A 208 3.41 13.51 -3.04
CA LEU A 208 4.13 12.24 -2.84
C LEU A 208 5.45 12.41 -2.08
N HIS A 209 6.25 13.42 -2.45
CA HIS A 209 7.53 13.67 -1.81
C HIS A 209 7.40 14.13 -0.35
N HIS A 210 6.33 14.84 0.02
CA HIS A 210 6.04 15.22 1.41
C HIS A 210 5.75 13.97 2.25
N MET A 211 4.90 13.07 1.76
CA MET A 211 4.62 11.78 2.42
C MET A 211 5.89 10.94 2.58
N PHE A 212 6.69 10.84 1.52
CA PHE A 212 8.00 10.17 1.57
C PHE A 212 8.90 10.80 2.64
N MET A 213 9.07 12.13 2.63
CA MET A 213 9.94 12.86 3.56
C MET A 213 9.52 12.63 5.02
N GLU A 214 8.23 12.82 5.34
CA GLU A 214 7.74 12.67 6.70
C GLU A 214 7.93 11.25 7.22
N SER A 215 7.62 10.25 6.38
CA SER A 215 7.83 8.85 6.71
C SER A 215 9.32 8.48 6.81
N TYR A 216 10.16 9.05 5.95
CA TYR A 216 11.61 8.81 5.90
C TYR A 216 12.28 9.26 7.20
N VAL A 217 11.90 10.44 7.69
CA VAL A 217 12.38 10.98 8.97
C VAL A 217 11.94 10.12 10.14
N LEU A 218 10.65 9.72 10.18
CA LEU A 218 10.13 8.85 11.25
C LEU A 218 10.86 7.50 11.29
N ASN A 219 11.12 6.92 10.12
CA ASN A 219 11.77 5.62 9.96
C ASN A 219 13.30 5.70 9.90
N ARG A 220 13.89 6.87 10.16
CA ARG A 220 15.35 7.08 10.24
C ARG A 220 16.11 6.52 9.04
N GLY A 221 15.54 6.68 7.85
CA GLY A 221 16.17 6.25 6.60
C GLY A 221 15.98 4.79 6.21
N ASN A 222 15.23 4.00 6.98
CA ASN A 222 14.82 2.66 6.54
C ASN A 222 13.77 2.78 5.42
N ILE A 223 14.18 2.55 4.18
CA ILE A 223 13.35 2.78 2.98
C ILE A 223 12.17 1.81 2.90
N TYR A 224 12.35 0.55 3.27
CA TYR A 224 11.24 -0.40 3.34
C TYR A 224 10.14 0.10 4.30
N LEU A 225 10.52 0.44 5.53
CA LEU A 225 9.55 0.96 6.51
C LEU A 225 9.01 2.33 6.12
N THR A 226 9.81 3.16 5.45
CA THR A 226 9.37 4.47 4.92
C THR A 226 8.20 4.29 3.96
N MET A 227 8.33 3.39 2.99
CA MET A 227 7.27 3.16 2.03
C MET A 227 6.07 2.43 2.66
N LEU A 228 6.32 1.46 3.54
CA LEU A 228 5.29 0.70 4.23
C LEU A 228 4.45 1.57 5.19
N THR A 229 5.06 2.49 5.93
CA THR A 229 4.32 3.38 6.84
C THR A 229 3.36 4.28 6.05
N ALA A 230 3.83 4.82 4.92
CA ALA A 230 3.00 5.62 4.03
C ALA A 230 1.84 4.79 3.48
N GLU A 231 2.13 3.59 2.98
CA GLU A 231 1.12 2.67 2.47
C GLU A 231 0.10 2.28 3.56
N ASN A 232 0.53 1.92 4.77
CA ASN A 232 -0.35 1.57 5.89
C ASN A 232 -1.32 2.69 6.27
N VAL A 233 -0.84 3.95 6.32
CA VAL A 233 -1.70 5.11 6.62
C VAL A 233 -2.75 5.32 5.53
N LEU A 234 -2.38 5.12 4.26
CA LEU A 234 -3.26 5.34 3.12
C LEU A 234 -4.23 4.16 2.88
N ALA A 235 -3.80 2.94 3.21
CA ALA A 235 -4.58 1.70 3.10
C ALA A 235 -5.43 1.40 4.35
N GLY A 236 -5.53 2.34 5.30
CA GLY A 236 -6.29 2.19 6.54
C GLY A 236 -7.78 1.96 6.28
N ASP A 237 -8.16 0.67 6.22
CA ASP A 237 -9.50 0.15 5.95
C ASP A 237 -10.09 0.56 4.58
N PRO A 238 -9.67 -0.09 3.47
CA PRO A 238 -10.12 0.28 2.14
C PRO A 238 -11.63 0.10 1.93
N TYR A 239 -12.30 -0.67 2.80
CA TYR A 239 -13.73 -0.96 2.74
C TYR A 239 -14.58 -0.08 3.66
N ARG A 240 -13.99 0.97 4.26
CA ARG A 240 -14.74 1.92 5.11
C ARG A 240 -15.71 2.72 4.24
N ILE A 241 -17.01 2.70 4.60
CA ILE A 241 -18.09 3.30 3.79
C ILE A 241 -17.95 4.83 3.66
N ASP A 242 -17.36 5.50 4.65
CA ASP A 242 -17.15 6.95 4.70
C ASP A 242 -15.67 7.33 4.53
N ARG A 243 -14.89 6.51 3.81
CA ARG A 243 -13.46 6.75 3.56
C ARG A 243 -13.21 8.11 2.92
N GLU A 244 -14.12 8.60 2.07
CA GLU A 244 -14.11 9.96 1.48
C GLU A 244 -14.07 11.09 2.52
N ASN A 245 -14.60 10.86 3.72
CA ASN A 245 -14.67 11.87 4.77
C ASN A 245 -13.41 11.87 5.67
N ASP A 246 -12.46 10.98 5.40
CA ASP A 246 -11.25 10.90 6.20
C ASP A 246 -10.46 12.21 6.16
N PRO A 247 -10.07 12.78 7.32
CA PRO A 247 -9.31 14.02 7.36
C PRO A 247 -7.98 13.97 6.60
N VAL A 248 -7.30 12.82 6.59
CA VAL A 248 -6.03 12.68 5.85
C VAL A 248 -6.25 12.77 4.35
N GLN A 249 -7.40 12.29 3.83
CA GLN A 249 -7.72 12.37 2.40
C GLN A 249 -7.76 13.82 1.90
N LYS A 250 -8.34 14.72 2.70
CA LYS A 250 -8.44 16.14 2.39
C LYS A 250 -7.07 16.81 2.27
N LYS A 251 -6.03 16.23 2.89
CA LYS A 251 -4.65 16.75 2.80
C LYS A 251 -3.98 16.41 1.47
N LEU A 252 -4.36 15.29 0.86
CA LEU A 252 -3.71 14.74 -0.33
C LEU A 252 -3.95 15.63 -1.56
N ALA A 253 -2.88 15.99 -2.25
CA ALA A 253 -2.96 16.57 -3.58
C ALA A 253 -3.49 15.54 -4.58
N TYR A 254 -4.23 16.04 -5.58
CA TYR A 254 -4.78 15.21 -6.62
C TYR A 254 -3.67 14.71 -7.57
N LEU A 255 -3.52 13.39 -7.70
CA LEU A 255 -2.48 12.77 -8.53
C LEU A 255 -2.98 12.37 -9.92
N ARG A 256 -4.27 12.51 -10.23
CA ARG A 256 -4.83 12.12 -11.53
C ARG A 256 -4.97 13.34 -12.44
N HIS A 257 -4.71 13.16 -13.74
CA HIS A 257 -4.70 14.23 -14.76
C HIS A 257 -5.74 14.01 -15.87
N ASP A 258 -6.74 13.20 -15.58
CA ASP A 258 -7.74 12.75 -16.54
C ASP A 258 -9.17 13.08 -16.10
N THR A 259 -9.34 13.81 -15.01
CA THR A 259 -10.63 14.18 -14.44
C THR A 259 -10.46 15.40 -13.52
N VAL A 260 -11.56 16.09 -13.19
CA VAL A 260 -11.60 16.88 -11.94
C VAL A 260 -11.47 15.91 -10.76
N GLN A 261 -11.11 16.38 -9.57
CA GLN A 261 -10.98 15.48 -8.41
C GLN A 261 -12.31 14.73 -8.15
N MET A 262 -12.29 13.41 -8.32
CA MET A 262 -13.44 12.52 -8.14
C MET A 262 -13.01 11.24 -7.43
N GLY A 263 -13.91 10.68 -6.60
CA GLY A 263 -13.60 9.51 -5.77
C GLY A 263 -12.61 9.83 -4.65
N ASP A 264 -12.04 8.78 -4.03
CA ASP A 264 -11.02 8.96 -3.00
C ASP A 264 -9.61 9.16 -3.59
N ASN A 265 -8.84 10.06 -2.97
CA ASN A 265 -7.41 10.22 -3.30
C ASN A 265 -6.57 9.05 -2.75
N TYR A 266 -7.11 8.21 -1.87
CA TYR A 266 -6.33 7.16 -1.23
C TYR A 266 -5.90 6.07 -2.21
N GLY A 267 -6.80 5.64 -3.10
CA GLY A 267 -6.57 4.59 -4.09
C GLY A 267 -5.25 4.79 -4.82
N ALA A 268 -5.13 5.92 -5.53
CA ALA A 268 -3.92 6.24 -6.29
C ALA A 268 -2.67 6.33 -5.40
N TRP A 269 -2.81 6.79 -4.16
CA TRP A 269 -1.67 6.97 -3.27
C TRP A 269 -1.18 5.64 -2.68
N TYR A 270 -2.04 4.81 -2.08
CA TYR A 270 -1.58 3.56 -1.45
C TYR A 270 -1.06 2.58 -2.51
N HIS A 271 -1.69 2.52 -3.68
CA HIS A 271 -1.19 1.71 -4.80
C HIS A 271 0.23 2.13 -5.21
N PHE A 272 0.47 3.44 -5.37
CA PHE A 272 1.80 3.96 -5.71
C PHE A 272 2.86 3.55 -4.68
N PHE A 273 2.58 3.74 -3.38
CA PHE A 273 3.52 3.38 -2.31
C PHE A 273 3.70 1.86 -2.17
N GLY A 274 2.63 1.08 -2.29
CA GLY A 274 2.64 -0.38 -2.20
C GLY A 274 3.45 -1.04 -3.31
N ILE A 275 3.13 -0.74 -4.57
CA ILE A 275 3.85 -1.29 -5.72
C ILE A 275 5.29 -0.76 -5.79
N GLY A 276 5.49 0.51 -5.42
CA GLY A 276 6.80 1.15 -5.35
C GLY A 276 7.69 0.47 -4.32
N MET A 277 7.17 0.24 -3.11
CA MET A 277 7.83 -0.56 -2.07
C MET A 277 8.20 -1.95 -2.60
N TYR A 278 7.24 -2.66 -3.20
CA TYR A 278 7.49 -4.01 -3.69
C TYR A 278 8.59 -4.04 -4.76
N ALA A 279 8.60 -3.08 -5.69
CA ALA A 279 9.63 -2.95 -6.71
C ALA A 279 11.00 -2.49 -6.15
N ILE A 280 11.02 -1.70 -5.07
CA ILE A 280 12.26 -1.35 -4.35
C ILE A 280 12.88 -2.61 -3.76
N VAL A 281 12.06 -3.43 -3.14
CA VAL A 281 12.46 -4.56 -2.31
C VAL A 281 12.74 -5.83 -3.12
N ARG A 282 12.01 -6.07 -4.22
CA ARG A 282 12.17 -7.25 -5.08
C ARG A 282 12.98 -6.96 -6.35
N THR A 283 13.86 -7.89 -6.72
CA THR A 283 14.72 -7.77 -7.91
C THR A 283 14.04 -8.30 -9.18
N GLY A 284 14.31 -7.67 -10.33
CA GLY A 284 14.18 -8.29 -11.66
C GLY A 284 12.74 -8.53 -12.16
N LEU A 285 12.50 -9.73 -12.72
CA LEU A 285 11.27 -10.14 -13.42
C LEU A 285 10.03 -10.24 -12.50
N VAL A 286 10.24 -10.39 -11.19
CA VAL A 286 9.18 -10.65 -10.20
C VAL A 286 8.26 -9.44 -9.97
N SER A 287 8.71 -8.21 -10.22
CA SER A 287 7.86 -7.02 -10.10
C SER A 287 6.92 -6.81 -11.29
N ARG A 288 7.30 -7.24 -12.50
CA ARG A 288 6.39 -7.20 -13.68
C ARG A 288 5.19 -8.10 -13.48
N SER A 289 5.40 -9.29 -12.91
CA SER A 289 4.33 -10.25 -12.63
C SER A 289 3.31 -9.74 -11.61
N VAL A 290 3.63 -8.75 -10.76
CA VAL A 290 2.69 -8.23 -9.74
C VAL A 290 1.74 -7.20 -10.32
N ALA A 291 2.22 -6.29 -11.18
CA ALA A 291 1.34 -5.41 -11.94
C ALA A 291 0.37 -6.22 -12.82
N GLU A 292 0.81 -7.36 -13.33
CA GLU A 292 -0.03 -8.29 -14.10
C GLU A 292 -1.04 -9.07 -13.23
N ILE A 293 -0.73 -9.34 -11.95
CA ILE A 293 -1.62 -10.10 -11.04
C ILE A 293 -2.68 -9.19 -10.39
N GLU A 294 -2.35 -7.96 -9.99
CA GLU A 294 -3.36 -6.97 -9.54
C GLU A 294 -4.34 -6.67 -10.67
N SER A 295 -3.82 -6.44 -11.88
CA SER A 295 -4.59 -6.32 -13.11
C SER A 295 -5.54 -7.51 -13.33
N LEU A 296 -5.12 -8.75 -13.02
CA LEU A 296 -5.98 -9.93 -13.15
C LEU A 296 -7.08 -10.02 -12.06
N GLY A 297 -6.81 -9.52 -10.85
CA GLY A 297 -7.79 -9.47 -9.76
C GLY A 297 -8.87 -8.42 -10.00
N SER A 298 -8.46 -7.19 -10.34
CA SER A 298 -9.36 -6.08 -10.66
C SER A 298 -10.12 -6.34 -11.97
N LEU A 299 -9.48 -6.90 -13.01
CA LEU A 299 -10.16 -7.24 -14.27
C LEU A 299 -11.24 -8.33 -14.10
N VAL A 300 -11.11 -9.20 -13.10
CA VAL A 300 -12.08 -10.26 -12.81
C VAL A 300 -13.20 -9.79 -11.88
N LEU A 301 -12.97 -8.80 -11.02
CA LEU A 301 -13.94 -8.34 -10.01
C LEU A 301 -14.59 -6.99 -10.34
N GLU A 302 -13.84 -6.05 -10.91
CA GLU A 302 -14.18 -4.61 -11.01
C GLU A 302 -14.14 -4.09 -12.48
N GLY A 303 -13.53 -4.88 -13.38
CA GLY A 303 -13.26 -4.50 -14.77
C GLY A 303 -11.94 -3.72 -14.90
N ALA A 304 -11.53 -3.40 -16.13
CA ALA A 304 -10.26 -2.69 -16.36
C ALA A 304 -10.33 -1.23 -15.87
N ASP A 305 -9.74 -0.92 -14.71
CA ASP A 305 -9.47 0.45 -14.27
C ASP A 305 -8.11 0.93 -14.82
N LYS A 306 -8.19 1.74 -15.88
CA LYS A 306 -7.01 2.31 -16.55
C LYS A 306 -6.22 3.28 -15.66
N GLN A 307 -6.82 3.84 -14.62
CA GLN A 307 -6.16 4.77 -13.69
C GLN A 307 -5.31 4.00 -12.68
N GLU A 308 -5.86 2.94 -12.10
CA GLU A 308 -5.14 2.05 -11.21
C GLU A 308 -3.94 1.42 -11.92
N ASP A 309 -4.15 0.88 -13.13
CA ASP A 309 -3.08 0.33 -13.98
C ASP A 309 -1.96 1.33 -14.24
N TYR A 310 -2.32 2.59 -14.48
CA TYR A 310 -1.37 3.66 -14.74
C TYR A 310 -0.52 3.97 -13.50
N ILE A 311 -1.17 4.17 -12.35
CA ILE A 311 -0.49 4.44 -11.08
C ILE A 311 0.40 3.27 -10.68
N ASN A 312 -0.10 2.04 -10.82
CA ASN A 312 0.66 0.82 -10.53
C ASN A 312 1.94 0.75 -11.39
N ARG A 313 1.82 1.04 -12.69
CA ARG A 313 2.97 1.11 -13.60
C ARG A 313 3.99 2.16 -13.17
N TYR A 314 3.55 3.36 -12.81
CA TYR A 314 4.44 4.46 -12.45
C TYR A 314 5.11 4.24 -11.09
N GLY A 315 4.38 3.70 -10.11
CA GLY A 315 4.96 3.25 -8.85
C GLY A 315 6.02 2.17 -9.05
N ALA A 316 5.80 1.21 -9.96
CA ALA A 316 6.79 0.17 -10.27
C ALA A 316 8.06 0.75 -10.93
N ILE A 317 7.91 1.71 -11.84
CA ILE A 317 9.03 2.42 -12.47
C ILE A 317 9.80 3.22 -11.41
N PHE A 318 9.10 3.95 -10.55
CA PHE A 318 9.68 4.68 -9.42
C PHE A 318 10.49 3.72 -8.54
N GLY A 319 9.89 2.64 -8.08
CA GLY A 319 10.56 1.73 -7.17
C GLY A 319 11.81 1.09 -7.76
N LYS A 320 11.78 0.73 -9.05
CA LYS A 320 12.97 0.23 -9.77
C LYS A 320 14.09 1.28 -9.84
N LYS A 321 13.76 2.54 -10.20
CA LYS A 321 14.74 3.63 -10.28
C LYS A 321 15.28 3.99 -8.90
N PHE A 322 14.43 4.04 -7.88
CA PHE A 322 14.82 4.29 -6.50
C PHE A 322 15.76 3.21 -5.98
N ARG A 323 15.46 1.92 -6.23
CA ARG A 323 16.38 0.83 -5.88
C ARG A 323 17.74 0.98 -6.55
N LYS A 324 17.76 1.34 -7.84
CA LYS A 324 19.01 1.59 -8.56
C LYS A 324 19.79 2.74 -7.91
N MET A 325 19.12 3.84 -7.57
CA MET A 325 19.73 4.98 -6.87
C MET A 325 20.35 4.55 -5.52
N LEU A 326 19.65 3.72 -4.74
CA LEU A 326 20.20 3.17 -3.49
C LEU A 326 21.41 2.26 -3.73
N LYS A 327 21.29 1.31 -4.67
CA LYS A 327 22.32 0.30 -4.95
C LYS A 327 23.60 0.94 -5.49
N ASP A 328 23.45 1.90 -6.40
CA ASP A 328 24.57 2.58 -7.04
C ASP A 328 25.06 3.77 -6.20
N GLU A 329 24.43 4.00 -5.03
CA GLU A 329 24.69 5.09 -4.10
C GLU A 329 24.65 6.49 -4.74
N THR A 330 23.97 6.64 -5.89
CA THR A 330 23.88 7.93 -6.58
C THR A 330 23.10 8.97 -5.78
N TRP A 331 22.37 8.55 -4.74
CA TRP A 331 21.78 9.46 -3.76
C TRP A 331 22.80 10.35 -3.03
N LYS A 332 24.07 9.95 -2.98
CA LYS A 332 25.17 10.75 -2.40
C LYS A 332 25.62 11.90 -3.32
N GLN A 333 25.22 11.86 -4.59
CA GLN A 333 25.66 12.82 -5.59
C GLN A 333 24.69 14.02 -5.63
N PRO A 334 25.20 15.26 -5.61
CA PRO A 334 24.39 16.45 -5.84
C PRO A 334 23.60 16.37 -7.15
N LEU A 335 22.51 17.13 -7.23
CA LEU A 335 21.77 17.31 -8.48
C LEU A 335 22.58 18.16 -9.45
N ALA A 336 22.65 17.74 -10.71
CA ALA A 336 23.13 18.58 -11.80
C ALA A 336 22.15 19.74 -12.05
N LEU A 337 22.64 20.82 -12.66
CA LEU A 337 21.84 22.05 -12.85
C LEU A 337 20.62 21.83 -13.75
N ASP A 338 20.64 20.83 -14.62
CA ASP A 338 19.56 20.44 -15.53
C ASP A 338 18.61 19.39 -14.94
N GLU A 339 18.95 18.81 -13.78
CA GLU A 339 18.10 17.84 -13.09
C GLU A 339 16.99 18.52 -12.27
N SER A 340 15.83 18.70 -12.89
CA SER A 340 14.65 19.27 -12.22
C SER A 340 14.08 18.34 -11.13
N THR A 341 13.51 18.96 -10.09
CA THR A 341 12.75 18.30 -9.00
C THR A 341 11.24 18.57 -9.09
N ASP A 342 10.80 19.38 -10.06
CA ASP A 342 9.38 19.69 -10.27
C ASP A 342 8.70 18.58 -11.10
N TYR A 343 8.21 17.58 -10.37
CA TYR A 343 7.70 16.34 -10.94
C TYR A 343 6.19 16.32 -11.17
N MET A 344 5.44 17.19 -10.48
CA MET A 344 4.00 17.28 -10.67
C MET A 344 3.74 18.05 -11.95
N LEU A 345 3.28 17.36 -13.00
CA LEU A 345 3.01 18.02 -14.27
C LEU A 345 1.75 18.90 -14.14
N PRO A 346 1.51 19.87 -15.02
CA PRO A 346 0.28 20.63 -15.02
C PRO A 346 -0.93 19.72 -15.32
N ASN A 347 -1.99 19.82 -14.53
CA ASN A 347 -3.26 19.15 -14.81
C ASN A 347 -4.11 20.01 -15.77
N PRO A 348 -4.31 19.58 -17.03
CA PRO A 348 -5.10 20.35 -17.99
C PRO A 348 -6.57 20.53 -17.57
N ALA A 349 -7.12 19.59 -16.80
CA ALA A 349 -8.50 19.65 -16.31
C ALA A 349 -8.70 20.73 -15.23
N LEU A 350 -7.61 21.17 -14.57
CA LEU A 350 -7.65 22.25 -13.57
C LEU A 350 -7.27 23.62 -14.18
N ALA A 351 -6.72 23.66 -15.38
CA ALA A 351 -6.26 24.89 -16.03
C ALA A 351 -7.40 25.78 -16.57
N GLY A 352 -8.60 25.22 -16.79
CA GLY A 352 -9.78 25.95 -17.29
C GLY A 352 -10.70 26.54 -16.21
N ALA A 353 -10.53 26.16 -14.93
CA ALA A 353 -11.45 26.56 -13.86
C ALA A 353 -11.19 27.96 -13.27
N GLY A 354 -10.24 28.73 -13.84
CA GLY A 354 -9.80 30.02 -13.30
C GLY A 354 -9.62 31.14 -14.33
N LYS A 355 -10.17 31.01 -15.55
CA LYS A 355 -10.24 32.13 -16.49
C LYS A 355 -11.68 32.62 -16.58
N GLU A 356 -12.01 33.67 -15.84
CA GLU A 356 -13.10 34.55 -16.21
C GLU A 356 -12.83 35.01 -17.65
N LEU A 357 -13.75 34.67 -18.56
CA LEU A 357 -13.72 35.22 -19.91
C LEU A 357 -13.89 36.74 -19.79
N PRO A 358 -13.05 37.55 -20.46
CA PRO A 358 -13.29 39.00 -20.49
C PRO A 358 -14.69 39.24 -21.07
N PRO A 359 -15.43 40.24 -20.55
CA PRO A 359 -16.75 40.55 -21.07
C PRO A 359 -16.63 40.84 -22.56
N ALA A 360 -17.40 40.12 -23.37
CA ALA A 360 -17.41 40.29 -24.81
C ALA A 360 -17.76 41.74 -25.14
N GLU A 361 -16.83 42.46 -25.76
CA GLU A 361 -17.11 43.76 -26.35
C GLU A 361 -18.15 43.56 -27.46
N LYS A 362 -19.31 44.20 -27.27
CA LYS A 362 -20.35 44.25 -28.28
C LYS A 362 -19.86 45.17 -29.41
N HIS A 363 -19.64 44.61 -30.58
CA HIS A 363 -19.63 45.36 -31.84
C HIS A 363 -20.99 45.23 -32.52
#